data_AF-K1U3B3-F1
#
_entry.id   AF-K1U3B3-F1
#
_cell.length_a   1.000
_cell.length_b   1.000
_cell.length_c   1.000
_cell.angle_alpha   90.00
_cell.angle_beta   90.00
_cell.angle_gamma   90.00
#
_symmetry.space_group_name_H-M   'P 1'
#
loop_
_entity.id
_entity.type
_entity.pdbx_description
1 polymer ?
#
loop_
_entity_poly.entity_id
_entity_poly.type
_entity_poly.pdbx_seq_one_letter_code
_entity_poly.pdbx_strand_id
1 'polypeptide(L)'
;DLNDAAATLPNSYNSVENITPLETPLSSTINGAALATPVFLSLYAENDLRLDKYFAETDEKGFRKNKKAGSNNYLCTFRVGEIYLTAAEAAARLGELSQARTRLLELMRKRYAPEAYEAKSVVVNAMDKEALVQEILDERARELAFEGHRWFDLRRSTRPRLEKVLDGT
;
A
#
# COMPACT_ATOMS: atom_id res chain seq x y z
N ASP A 1 -2.11 7.22 13.01
CA ASP A 1 -2.24 5.84 13.48
C ASP A 1 -3.67 5.42 13.22
N LEU A 2 -3.93 4.35 12.45
CA LEU A 2 -5.31 3.98 12.11
C LEU A 2 -6.10 3.39 13.30
N ASN A 3 -5.41 3.06 14.39
CA ASN A 3 -6.02 2.66 15.65
C ASN A 3 -6.69 3.84 16.39
N ASP A 4 -6.35 5.08 16.05
CA ASP A 4 -7.02 6.27 16.59
C ASP A 4 -8.27 6.60 15.74
N ALA A 5 -9.42 6.72 16.41
CA ALA A 5 -10.69 7.08 15.77
C ALA A 5 -10.67 8.48 15.14
N ALA A 6 -9.86 9.40 15.68
CA ALA A 6 -9.69 10.75 15.16
C ALA A 6 -8.66 10.85 14.01
N ALA A 7 -7.97 9.75 13.68
CA ALA A 7 -6.91 9.79 12.68
C ALA A 7 -7.44 10.05 11.26
N THR A 8 -6.83 11.02 10.59
CA THR A 8 -6.98 11.23 9.15
C THR A 8 -6.30 10.12 8.37
N LEU A 9 -6.78 9.85 7.14
CA LEU A 9 -6.14 8.86 6.27
C LEU A 9 -4.69 9.26 5.93
N PRO A 10 -3.77 8.30 5.75
CA PRO A 10 -2.36 8.60 5.49
C PRO A 10 -2.11 9.45 4.25
N ASN A 11 -2.97 9.34 3.23
CA ASN A 11 -2.88 10.11 2.00
C ASN A 11 -3.70 11.42 2.03
N SER A 12 -4.24 11.82 3.17
CA SER A 12 -4.92 13.11 3.28
C SER A 12 -3.89 14.25 3.33
N TYR A 13 -4.17 15.40 2.71
CA TYR A 13 -3.19 16.53 2.66
C TYR A 13 -2.85 17.10 4.04
N ASN A 14 -3.75 16.96 5.02
CA ASN A 14 -3.57 17.43 6.40
C ASN A 14 -3.07 16.32 7.33
N SER A 15 -2.81 15.12 6.80
CA SER A 15 -2.26 14.02 7.58
C SER A 15 -0.82 14.32 7.97
N VAL A 16 -0.46 13.96 9.21
CA VAL A 16 0.93 13.98 9.67
C VAL A 16 1.84 13.04 8.88
N GLU A 17 1.26 12.11 8.11
CA GLU A 17 2.00 11.19 7.24
C GLU A 17 2.22 11.76 5.83
N ASN A 18 1.53 12.83 5.44
CA ASN A 18 1.68 13.45 4.12
C ASN A 18 2.87 14.42 4.14
N ILE A 19 3.72 14.35 3.12
CA ILE A 19 4.90 15.20 2.99
C ILE A 19 4.65 16.26 1.92
N THR A 20 4.11 15.85 0.77
CA THR A 20 3.85 16.73 -0.37
C THR A 20 2.50 16.39 -1.01
N PRO A 21 1.50 17.27 -0.96
CA PRO A 21 0.17 17.03 -1.52
C PRO A 21 -0.04 17.79 -2.85
N LEU A 22 0.74 17.48 -3.89
CA LEU A 22 0.64 18.17 -5.19
C LEU A 22 -0.09 17.34 -6.26
N GLU A 23 -0.06 16.02 -6.14
CA GLU A 23 -0.66 15.11 -7.12
C GLU A 23 -2.08 14.73 -6.75
N THR A 24 -2.93 14.58 -7.77
CA THR A 24 -4.27 14.00 -7.67
C THR A 24 -4.23 12.59 -8.24
N PRO A 25 -4.13 11.52 -7.41
CA PRO A 25 -3.98 10.17 -7.93
C PRO A 25 -5.14 9.73 -8.84
N LEU A 26 -6.38 10.06 -8.45
CA LEU A 26 -7.58 9.87 -9.25
C LEU A 26 -8.52 11.06 -9.08
N SER A 27 -8.99 11.64 -10.19
CA SER A 27 -9.99 12.71 -10.18
C SER A 27 -11.37 12.19 -9.75
N SER A 28 -12.25 13.10 -9.32
CA SER A 28 -13.63 12.75 -8.96
C SER A 28 -14.39 12.05 -10.10
N THR A 29 -14.15 12.48 -11.34
CA THR A 29 -14.77 11.91 -12.55
C THR A 29 -14.43 10.44 -12.74
N ILE A 30 -13.18 10.04 -12.48
CA ILE A 30 -12.74 8.65 -12.72
C ILE A 30 -12.81 7.79 -11.46
N ASN A 31 -12.82 8.37 -10.25
CA ASN A 31 -12.87 7.60 -9.00
C ASN A 31 -14.12 6.72 -8.90
N GLY A 32 -15.26 7.16 -9.47
CA GLY A 32 -16.48 6.36 -9.51
C GLY A 32 -16.37 5.03 -10.26
N ALA A 33 -15.41 4.93 -11.20
CA ALA A 33 -15.11 3.72 -11.96
C ALA A 33 -13.90 2.93 -11.38
N ALA A 34 -13.23 3.46 -10.36
CA ALA A 34 -12.07 2.85 -9.73
C ALA A 34 -12.51 1.84 -8.65
N LEU A 35 -12.57 0.56 -9.04
CA LEU A 35 -13.01 -0.53 -8.17
C LEU A 35 -11.83 -1.44 -7.80
N ALA A 36 -11.73 -1.77 -6.51
CA ALA A 36 -10.84 -2.81 -6.02
C ALA A 36 -11.44 -4.19 -6.32
N THR A 37 -10.66 -5.07 -6.92
CA THR A 37 -11.12 -6.43 -7.28
C THR A 37 -11.10 -7.36 -6.06
N PRO A 38 -11.94 -8.41 -6.02
CA PRO A 38 -11.92 -9.38 -4.92
C PRO A 38 -10.53 -9.99 -4.68
N VAL A 39 -9.80 -10.29 -5.75
CA VAL A 39 -8.43 -10.84 -5.69
C VAL A 39 -7.44 -9.87 -5.04
N PHE A 40 -7.60 -8.56 -5.27
CA PHE A 40 -6.77 -7.57 -4.60
C PHE A 40 -7.18 -7.39 -3.14
N LEU A 41 -8.49 -7.40 -2.87
CA LEU A 41 -9.04 -7.25 -1.52
C LEU A 41 -8.69 -8.44 -0.62
N SER A 42 -8.48 -9.64 -1.15
CA SER A 42 -8.03 -10.80 -0.38
C SER A 42 -6.59 -10.68 0.14
N LEU A 43 -5.83 -9.67 -0.28
CA LEU A 43 -4.50 -9.39 0.27
C LEU A 43 -4.57 -8.80 1.69
N TYR A 44 -5.69 -8.18 2.05
CA TYR A 44 -5.91 -7.59 3.37
C TYR A 44 -6.30 -8.71 4.34
N ALA A 45 -5.51 -8.88 5.39
CA ALA A 45 -5.81 -9.87 6.42
C ALA A 45 -6.99 -9.41 7.28
N GLU A 46 -7.56 -10.36 8.02
CA GLU A 46 -8.54 -10.04 9.06
C GLU A 46 -7.97 -9.00 10.04
N ASN A 47 -8.79 -8.02 10.42
CA ASN A 47 -8.43 -6.90 11.28
C ASN A 47 -7.30 -5.98 10.75
N ASP A 48 -7.04 -6.01 9.43
CA ASP A 48 -6.35 -4.92 8.75
C ASP A 48 -7.32 -3.71 8.63
N LEU A 49 -7.07 -2.67 9.42
CA LEU A 49 -7.96 -1.50 9.53
C LEU A 49 -8.04 -0.71 8.22
N ARG A 50 -7.12 -0.94 7.28
CA ARG A 50 -7.12 -0.25 5.99
C ARG A 50 -8.29 -0.67 5.13
N LEU A 51 -8.74 -1.92 5.21
CA LEU A 51 -9.74 -2.45 4.29
C LEU A 51 -11.02 -1.59 4.31
N ASP A 52 -11.54 -1.26 5.48
CA ASP A 52 -12.77 -0.45 5.63
C ASP A 52 -12.52 1.07 5.60
N LYS A 53 -11.30 1.48 5.94
CA LYS A 53 -10.90 2.89 5.84
C LYS A 53 -10.66 3.29 4.37
N TYR A 54 -10.09 2.41 3.55
CA TYR A 54 -9.67 2.67 2.17
C TYR A 54 -10.78 2.40 1.16
N PHE A 55 -11.71 1.50 1.46
CA PHE A 55 -12.73 1.07 0.51
C PHE A 55 -14.14 1.12 1.09
N ALA A 56 -15.12 1.47 0.25
CA ALA A 56 -16.54 1.39 0.60
C ALA A 56 -16.98 -0.07 0.76
N GLU A 57 -18.22 -0.31 1.20
CA GLU A 57 -18.77 -1.66 1.30
C GLU A 57 -18.70 -2.43 -0.03
N THR A 58 -18.67 -3.74 0.10
CA THR A 58 -18.59 -4.68 -1.01
C THR A 58 -19.90 -4.73 -1.79
N ASP A 59 -19.81 -4.70 -3.12
CA ASP A 59 -20.96 -4.89 -4.00
C ASP A 59 -21.30 -6.38 -4.19
N GLU A 60 -22.39 -6.67 -4.91
CA GLU A 60 -22.88 -8.03 -5.19
C GLU A 60 -21.83 -8.93 -5.89
N LYS A 61 -20.82 -8.33 -6.54
CA LYS A 61 -19.78 -9.03 -7.28
C LYS A 61 -18.46 -9.11 -6.52
N GLY A 62 -18.41 -8.63 -5.28
CA GLY A 62 -17.21 -8.65 -4.44
C GLY A 62 -16.27 -7.45 -4.65
N PHE A 63 -16.64 -6.46 -5.46
CA PHE A 63 -15.81 -5.28 -5.70
C PHE A 63 -16.08 -4.20 -4.65
N ARG A 64 -15.08 -3.38 -4.37
CA ARG A 64 -15.23 -2.24 -3.44
C ARG A 64 -14.77 -0.94 -4.08
N LYS A 65 -15.54 0.15 -3.88
CA LYS A 65 -15.19 1.49 -4.39
C LYS A 65 -14.06 2.12 -3.58
N ASN A 66 -13.16 2.83 -4.25
CA ASN A 66 -12.08 3.58 -3.59
C ASN A 66 -12.59 4.81 -2.82
N LYS A 67 -12.25 4.91 -1.53
CA LYS A 67 -12.52 6.09 -0.67
C LYS A 67 -11.35 7.08 -0.59
N LYS A 68 -10.16 6.68 -1.06
CA LYS A 68 -8.91 7.44 -0.91
C LYS A 68 -8.67 8.46 -2.02
N ALA A 69 -9.63 8.74 -2.90
CA ALA A 69 -9.44 9.70 -3.98
C ALA A 69 -10.77 10.38 -4.35
N GLY A 70 -10.76 11.17 -5.43
CA GLY A 70 -11.95 11.90 -5.88
C GLY A 70 -12.26 13.18 -5.09
N SER A 71 -11.33 13.64 -4.25
CA SER A 71 -11.40 14.91 -3.51
C SER A 71 -9.99 15.47 -3.33
N ASN A 72 -9.88 16.80 -3.31
CA ASN A 72 -8.62 17.50 -2.98
C ASN A 72 -8.14 17.20 -1.55
N ASN A 73 -9.00 16.62 -0.70
CA ASN A 73 -8.61 16.14 0.61
C ASN A 73 -7.54 15.04 0.56
N TYR A 74 -7.39 14.36 -0.58
CA TYR A 74 -6.52 13.19 -0.77
C TYR A 74 -5.36 13.44 -1.74
N LEU A 75 -4.98 14.72 -1.91
CA LEU A 75 -3.79 15.07 -2.67
C LEU A 75 -2.54 14.51 -1.97
N CYS A 76 -1.76 13.72 -2.69
CA CYS A 76 -0.60 13.03 -2.14
C CYS A 76 0.36 12.67 -3.27
N THR A 77 1.58 13.19 -3.19
CA THR A 77 2.72 12.89 -4.07
C THR A 77 3.73 12.01 -3.35
N PHE A 78 4.16 12.46 -2.15
CA PHE A 78 5.05 11.71 -1.28
C PHE A 78 4.46 11.66 0.13
N ARG A 79 4.55 10.49 0.76
CA ARG A 79 4.12 10.29 2.14
C ARG A 79 4.98 9.24 2.85
N VAL A 80 4.97 9.33 4.18
CA VAL A 80 5.84 8.55 5.08
C VAL A 80 5.77 7.04 4.82
N GLY A 81 4.58 6.47 4.57
CA GLY A 81 4.43 5.04 4.32
C GLY A 81 5.22 4.53 3.11
N GLU A 82 5.32 5.31 2.03
CA GLU A 82 6.11 4.97 0.84
C GLU A 82 7.60 4.90 1.18
N ILE A 83 8.10 5.88 1.93
CA ILE A 83 9.51 5.98 2.35
C ILE A 83 9.89 4.80 3.26
N TYR A 84 9.03 4.46 4.22
CA TYR A 84 9.26 3.32 5.12
C TYR A 84 9.38 2.01 4.34
N LEU A 85 8.48 1.79 3.37
CA LEU A 85 8.47 0.57 2.58
C LEU A 85 9.63 0.51 1.58
N THR A 86 10.01 1.65 0.99
CA THR A 86 11.20 1.74 0.12
C THR A 86 12.48 1.47 0.92
N ALA A 87 12.61 2.02 2.12
CA ALA A 87 13.72 1.74 3.01
C ALA A 87 13.74 0.28 3.48
N ALA A 88 12.58 -0.29 3.83
CA ALA A 88 12.46 -1.70 4.20
C ALA A 88 12.90 -2.62 3.07
N GLU A 89 12.46 -2.35 1.84
CA GLU A 89 12.83 -3.16 0.67
C GLU A 89 14.34 -3.07 0.40
N ALA A 90 14.92 -1.87 0.46
CA ALA A 90 16.35 -1.67 0.26
C ALA A 90 17.17 -2.48 1.29
N ALA A 91 16.85 -2.35 2.57
CA ALA A 91 17.49 -3.11 3.64
C ALA A 91 17.37 -4.62 3.44
N ALA A 92 16.17 -5.11 3.09
CA ALA A 92 15.96 -6.54 2.84
C ALA A 92 16.83 -7.04 1.68
N ARG A 93 16.91 -6.29 0.58
CA ARG A 93 17.74 -6.63 -0.59
C ARG A 93 19.23 -6.65 -0.27
N LEU A 94 19.70 -5.75 0.59
CA LEU A 94 21.08 -5.72 1.09
C LEU A 94 21.40 -6.82 2.11
N GLY A 95 20.40 -7.60 2.56
CA GLY A 95 20.58 -8.63 3.58
C GLY A 95 20.50 -8.09 5.01
N GLU A 96 20.16 -6.82 5.19
CA GLU A 96 20.00 -6.16 6.49
C GLU A 96 18.61 -6.46 7.08
N LEU A 97 18.29 -7.74 7.29
CA LEU A 97 16.92 -8.20 7.58
C LEU A 97 16.33 -7.59 8.85
N SER A 98 17.14 -7.37 9.90
CA SER A 98 16.67 -6.74 11.13
C SER A 98 16.18 -5.31 10.92
N GLN A 99 16.87 -4.53 10.08
CA GLN A 99 16.45 -3.17 9.74
C GLN A 99 15.18 -3.18 8.89
N ALA A 100 15.11 -4.09 7.91
CA ALA A 100 13.93 -4.25 7.07
C ALA A 100 12.67 -4.58 7.90
N ARG A 101 12.76 -5.54 8.82
CA ARG A 101 11.67 -5.92 9.73
C ARG A 101 11.26 -4.75 10.62
N THR A 102 12.22 -4.01 11.16
CA THR A 102 11.93 -2.84 12.01
C THR A 102 11.05 -1.84 11.26
N ARG A 103 11.45 -1.42 10.06
CA ARG A 103 10.69 -0.45 9.26
C ARG A 103 9.31 -0.99 8.85
N LEU A 104 9.24 -2.25 8.44
CA LEU A 104 7.97 -2.88 8.04
C LEU A 104 6.99 -2.93 9.22
N LEU A 105 7.44 -3.41 10.38
CA LEU A 105 6.61 -3.59 11.56
C LEU A 105 6.21 -2.24 12.20
N GLU A 106 7.06 -1.22 12.15
CA GLU A 106 6.72 0.13 12.59
C GLU A 106 5.52 0.71 11.81
N LEU A 107 5.48 0.47 10.50
CA LEU A 107 4.34 0.86 9.68
C LEU A 107 3.11 0.00 9.99
N MET A 108 3.26 -1.33 9.99
CA MET A 108 2.16 -2.28 10.21
C MET A 108 1.47 -2.05 11.57
N ARG A 109 2.22 -1.69 12.62
CA ARG A 109 1.65 -1.38 13.95
C ARG A 109 0.56 -0.32 13.89
N LYS A 110 0.66 0.63 12.96
CA LYS A 110 -0.29 1.72 12.77
C LYS A 110 -1.42 1.39 11.77
N ARG A 111 -1.46 0.18 11.22
CA ARG A 111 -2.42 -0.26 10.18
C ARG A 111 -3.31 -1.41 10.63
N TYR A 112 -2.78 -2.30 11.45
CA TYR A 112 -3.52 -3.43 12.00
C TYR A 112 -4.08 -3.10 13.39
N ALA A 113 -5.18 -3.74 13.75
CA ALA A 113 -5.62 -3.79 15.15
C ALA A 113 -4.53 -4.45 16.01
N PRO A 114 -4.41 -4.12 17.31
CA PRO A 114 -3.32 -4.60 18.15
C PRO A 114 -3.11 -6.11 18.12
N GLU A 115 -4.19 -6.90 18.22
CA GLU A 115 -4.13 -8.36 18.25
C GLU A 115 -3.64 -8.93 16.91
N ALA A 116 -4.09 -8.35 15.80
CA ALA A 116 -3.67 -8.75 14.46
C ALA A 116 -2.23 -8.34 14.15
N TYR A 117 -1.79 -7.18 14.66
CA TYR A 117 -0.40 -6.76 14.57
C TYR A 117 0.51 -7.75 15.30
N GLU A 118 0.18 -8.18 16.53
CA GLU A 118 0.99 -9.13 17.28
C GLU A 118 1.16 -10.45 16.50
N ALA A 119 0.06 -11.02 15.99
CA ALA A 119 0.10 -12.23 15.17
C ALA A 119 0.94 -12.03 13.89
N LYS A 120 0.76 -10.92 13.17
CA LYS A 120 1.51 -10.63 11.94
C LYS A 120 3.00 -10.43 12.23
N SER A 121 3.35 -9.84 13.36
CA SER A 121 4.74 -9.57 13.75
C SER A 121 5.54 -10.86 13.93
N VAL A 122 4.94 -11.91 14.50
CA VAL A 122 5.56 -13.23 14.65
C VAL A 122 5.89 -13.83 13.29
N VAL A 123 4.95 -13.78 12.36
CA VAL A 123 5.13 -14.31 11.00
C VAL A 123 6.25 -13.55 10.26
N VAL A 124 6.22 -12.22 10.28
CA VAL A 124 7.24 -11.38 9.62
C VAL A 124 8.65 -11.61 10.18
N ASN A 125 8.77 -11.82 11.50
CA ASN A 125 10.06 -12.09 12.13
C ASN A 125 10.65 -13.45 11.74
N ALA A 126 9.81 -14.42 11.37
CA ALA A 126 10.23 -15.75 10.94
C ALA A 126 10.58 -15.85 9.44
N MET A 127 10.23 -14.84 8.63
CA MET A 127 10.49 -14.87 7.18
C MET A 127 11.97 -14.85 6.85
N ASP A 128 12.37 -15.61 5.84
CA ASP A 128 13.66 -15.49 5.18
C ASP A 128 13.72 -14.22 4.30
N LYS A 129 14.85 -14.01 3.61
CA LYS A 129 15.07 -12.80 2.81
C LYS A 129 14.04 -12.68 1.69
N GLU A 130 13.81 -13.75 0.95
CA GLU A 130 12.95 -13.78 -0.22
C GLU A 130 11.48 -13.57 0.17
N ALA A 131 11.01 -14.26 1.22
CA ALA A 131 9.68 -14.10 1.77
C ALA A 131 9.47 -12.68 2.33
N LEU A 132 10.48 -12.12 3.02
CA LEU A 132 10.39 -10.76 3.55
C LEU A 132 10.30 -9.71 2.44
N VAL A 133 11.08 -9.85 1.36
CA VAL A 133 10.98 -8.95 0.19
C VAL A 133 9.58 -9.04 -0.43
N GLN A 134 9.03 -10.25 -0.57
CA GLN A 134 7.68 -10.43 -1.11
C GLN A 134 6.61 -9.79 -0.20
N GLU A 135 6.69 -9.99 1.12
CA GLU A 135 5.77 -9.36 2.07
C GLU A 135 5.85 -7.83 2.01
N ILE A 136 7.05 -7.24 1.83
CA ILE A 136 7.19 -5.79 1.65
C ILE A 136 6.47 -5.33 0.38
N LEU A 137 6.59 -6.07 -0.73
CA LEU A 137 5.90 -5.73 -1.99
C LEU A 137 4.37 -5.86 -1.87
N ASP A 138 3.88 -6.82 -1.10
CA ASP A 138 2.45 -6.98 -0.83
C ASP A 138 1.93 -5.91 0.13
N GLU A 139 2.73 -5.53 1.13
CA GLU A 139 2.42 -4.42 2.02
C GLU A 139 2.38 -3.09 1.25
N ARG A 140 3.30 -2.87 0.30
CA ARG A 140 3.22 -1.73 -0.64
C ARG A 140 1.93 -1.72 -1.42
N ALA A 141 1.47 -2.88 -1.88
CA ALA A 141 0.22 -3.00 -2.63
C ALA A 141 -0.98 -2.55 -1.79
N ARG A 142 -1.06 -3.02 -0.54
CA ARG A 142 -2.14 -2.65 0.40
C ARG A 142 -2.06 -1.19 0.82
N GLU A 143 -0.87 -0.76 1.22
CA GLU A 143 -0.65 0.57 1.79
C GLU A 143 -0.95 1.66 0.77
N LEU A 144 -0.40 1.53 -0.45
CA LEU A 144 -0.41 2.55 -1.51
C LEU A 144 -1.52 2.30 -2.55
N ALA A 145 -2.56 1.55 -2.18
CA ALA A 145 -3.68 1.25 -3.07
C ALA A 145 -4.30 2.56 -3.61
N PHE A 146 -4.50 2.60 -4.93
CA PHE A 146 -5.04 3.73 -5.69
C PHE A 146 -4.21 5.03 -5.67
N GLU A 147 -2.91 4.94 -5.32
CA GLU A 147 -1.97 6.07 -5.32
C GLU A 147 -0.95 6.00 -6.49
N GLY A 148 -1.22 5.20 -7.53
CA GLY A 148 -0.38 5.16 -8.74
C GLY A 148 0.91 4.31 -8.67
N HIS A 149 1.31 3.83 -7.49
CA HIS A 149 2.56 3.07 -7.30
C HIS A 149 2.53 1.65 -7.87
N ARG A 150 1.38 0.97 -7.80
CA ARG A 150 1.29 -0.49 -8.05
C ARG A 150 1.79 -0.91 -9.43
N TRP A 151 1.53 -0.12 -10.47
CA TRP A 151 2.02 -0.42 -11.82
C TRP A 151 3.55 -0.47 -11.86
N PHE A 152 4.22 0.54 -11.32
CA PHE A 152 5.68 0.61 -11.31
C PHE A 152 6.30 -0.50 -10.45
N ASP A 153 5.68 -0.81 -9.31
CA ASP A 153 6.10 -1.94 -8.47
C ASP A 153 5.98 -3.28 -9.20
N LEU A 154 4.89 -3.53 -9.93
CA LEU A 154 4.75 -4.74 -10.76
C LEU A 154 5.77 -4.76 -11.91
N ARG A 155 5.99 -3.63 -12.58
CA ARG A 155 6.94 -3.51 -13.70
C ARG A 155 8.38 -3.85 -13.32
N ARG A 156 8.81 -3.49 -12.11
CA ARG A 156 10.19 -3.75 -11.63
C ARG A 156 10.38 -5.12 -10.97
N SER A 157 9.30 -5.81 -10.59
CA SER A 157 9.37 -7.04 -9.77
C SER A 157 8.93 -8.30 -10.51
N THR A 158 7.75 -8.29 -11.14
CA THR A 158 7.06 -9.52 -11.58
C THR A 158 6.67 -9.53 -13.04
N ARG A 159 6.65 -8.36 -13.71
CA ARG A 159 6.24 -8.29 -15.12
C ARG A 159 7.41 -8.59 -16.06
N PRO A 160 7.16 -9.30 -17.17
CA PRO A 160 8.17 -9.52 -18.21
C PRO A 160 8.72 -8.20 -18.77
N ARG A 161 9.98 -8.26 -19.24
CA ARG A 161 10.63 -7.16 -19.95
C ARG A 161 9.78 -6.72 -21.14
N LEU A 162 9.63 -5.40 -21.34
CA LEU A 162 9.01 -4.86 -22.56
C LEU A 162 10.09 -4.78 -23.63
N GLU A 163 9.92 -5.53 -24.70
CA GLU A 163 10.79 -5.50 -25.88
C GLU A 163 10.04 -4.81 -27.02
N LYS A 164 10.66 -3.80 -27.64
CA LYS A 164 10.16 -3.16 -28.84
C LYS A 164 11.17 -3.38 -29.95
N VAL A 165 10.75 -4.03 -31.03
CA VAL A 165 11.52 -4.15 -32.27
C VAL A 165 10.95 -3.10 -33.22
N LEU A 166 11.79 -2.16 -33.64
CA LEU A 166 11.42 -1.11 -34.59
C LEU A 166 11.94 -1.50 -35.97
N ASP A 167 11.08 -2.12 -36.76
CA ASP A 167 11.34 -2.31 -38.19
C ASP A 167 10.91 -1.02 -38.89
N GLY A 168 11.87 -0.12 -39.10
CA GLY A 168 11.63 1.12 -39.84
C GLY A 168 11.13 0.82 -41.26
N THR A 169 10.08 1.52 -41.69
CA THR A 169 9.68 1.62 -43.11
C THR A 169 10.41 2.75 -43.80
#